data_AF-A0A3N7C198-F1
#
_entry.id   AF-A0A3N7C198-F1
#
_cell.length_a   1.000
_cell.length_b   1.000
_cell.length_c   1.000
_cell.angle_alpha   90.00
_cell.angle_beta   90.00
_cell.angle_gamma   90.00
#
_symmetry.space_group_name_H-M   'P 1'
#
loop_
_entity.id
_entity.type
_entity.pdbx_description
1 polymer ?
#
loop_
_entity_poly.entity_id
_entity_poly.type
_entity_poly.pdbx_seq_one_letter_code
_entity_poly.pdbx_strand_id
1 'polypeptide(L)'
;MDTVNATLKMNHEELFTLLKGFITEVIGAEFVEEMDITPESSFTKDLEMDSIEIVSFSEKIKAHFGDQIDFTGWLSSMDLDQLINLDLSMIINYIYECQ
;
A
#
# COMPACT_ATOMS: atom_id res chain seq x y z
N MET A 1 -32.80 4.88 -6.74
CA MET A 1 -31.87 5.96 -6.36
C MET A 1 -31.57 5.68 -4.90
N ASP A 2 -30.71 4.71 -4.67
CA ASP A 2 -30.62 3.98 -3.41
C ASP A 2 -29.22 4.25 -2.82
N THR A 3 -29.23 4.98 -1.69
CA THR A 3 -28.42 4.80 -0.47
C THR A 3 -27.12 3.98 -0.65
N VAL A 4 -25.93 4.43 -0.23
CA VAL A 4 -25.54 4.64 1.17
C VAL A 4 -24.28 5.51 1.24
N ASN A 5 -24.32 6.53 2.10
CA ASN A 5 -23.14 7.24 2.57
C ASN A 5 -22.65 6.53 3.84
N ALA A 6 -22.14 5.30 3.70
CA ALA A 6 -21.52 4.55 4.78
C ALA A 6 -20.03 4.44 4.47
N THR A 7 -19.21 5.02 5.34
CA THR A 7 -17.78 4.71 5.47
C THR A 7 -17.65 3.21 5.78
N LEU A 8 -17.75 2.36 4.77
CA LEU A 8 -17.49 0.93 4.90
C LEU A 8 -15.98 0.75 4.93
N LYS A 9 -15.52 0.17 6.04
CA LYS A 9 -14.21 -0.46 6.19
C LYS A 9 -13.90 -1.30 4.94
N MET A 10 -12.87 -0.91 4.19
CA MET A 10 -12.44 -1.62 2.98
C MET A 10 -11.94 -3.02 3.37
N ASN A 11 -12.38 -4.04 2.64
CA ASN A 11 -11.92 -5.42 2.83
C ASN A 11 -10.51 -5.60 2.23
N HIS A 12 -9.87 -6.73 2.51
CA HIS A 12 -8.51 -7.02 2.02
C HIS A 12 -8.40 -6.94 0.48
N GLU A 13 -9.41 -7.40 -0.25
CA GLU A 13 -9.43 -7.35 -1.73
C GLU A 13 -9.53 -5.90 -2.26
N GLU A 14 -10.35 -5.08 -1.62
CA GLU A 14 -10.50 -3.66 -1.96
C GLU A 14 -9.21 -2.89 -1.67
N LEU A 15 -8.61 -3.14 -0.50
CA LEU A 15 -7.32 -2.56 -0.13
C LEU A 15 -6.22 -3.00 -1.09
N PHE A 16 -6.13 -4.28 -1.43
CA PHE A 16 -5.16 -4.78 -2.40
C PHE A 16 -5.31 -4.06 -3.75
N THR A 17 -6.54 -3.94 -4.25
CA THR A 17 -6.81 -3.25 -5.53
C THR A 17 -6.42 -1.78 -5.47
N LEU A 18 -6.73 -1.10 -4.37
CA LEU A 18 -6.36 0.29 -4.13
C LEU A 18 -4.83 0.47 -4.09
N LEU A 19 -4.14 -0.34 -3.30
CA LEU A 19 -2.67 -0.27 -3.16
C LEU A 19 -1.96 -0.63 -4.46
N LYS A 20 -2.47 -1.62 -5.21
CA LYS A 20 -1.98 -1.95 -6.56
C LYS A 20 -2.10 -0.73 -7.49
N GLY A 21 -3.19 0.03 -7.38
CA GLY A 21 -3.35 1.31 -8.07
C GLY A 21 -2.24 2.30 -7.72
N PHE A 22 -1.94 2.49 -6.43
CA PHE A 22 -0.86 3.40 -6.01
C PHE A 22 0.52 2.93 -6.48
N ILE A 23 0.80 1.62 -6.43
CA ILE A 23 2.03 1.04 -6.96
C ILE A 23 2.17 1.33 -8.45
N THR A 24 1.08 1.13 -9.20
CA THR A 24 1.01 1.40 -10.65
C THR A 24 1.30 2.86 -10.96
N GLU A 25 0.83 3.79 -10.13
CA GLU A 25 1.14 5.22 -10.30
C GLU A 25 2.58 5.59 -9.93
N VAL A 26 3.22 4.85 -9.01
CA VAL A 26 4.59 5.13 -8.54
C VAL A 26 5.63 4.53 -9.46
N ILE A 27 5.51 3.24 -9.79
CA ILE A 27 6.45 2.52 -10.66
C ILE A 27 6.13 2.77 -12.14
N GLY A 28 4.85 2.98 -12.48
CA GLY A 28 4.37 3.13 -13.85
C GLY A 28 3.64 1.88 -14.32
N ALA A 29 2.59 2.09 -15.13
CA ALA A 29 1.71 1.02 -15.59
C ALA A 29 2.43 -0.01 -16.46
N GLU A 30 3.39 0.43 -17.27
CA GLU A 30 4.18 -0.44 -18.14
C GLU A 30 4.96 -1.52 -17.38
N PHE A 31 5.46 -1.21 -16.18
CA PHE A 31 6.18 -2.17 -15.34
C PHE A 31 5.22 -3.13 -14.65
N VAL A 32 4.09 -2.62 -14.14
CA VAL A 32 3.10 -3.44 -13.43
C VAL A 32 2.42 -4.46 -14.34
N GLU A 33 2.24 -4.15 -15.63
CA GLU A 33 1.68 -5.10 -16.59
C GLU A 33 2.58 -6.33 -16.81
N GLU A 34 3.89 -6.19 -16.63
CA GLU A 34 4.85 -7.29 -16.72
C GLU A 34 5.11 -8.00 -15.37
N MET A 35 4.63 -7.43 -14.26
CA MET A 35 4.82 -7.95 -12.90
C MET A 35 3.58 -8.70 -12.38
N ASP A 36 3.80 -9.89 -11.83
CA ASP A 36 2.75 -10.62 -11.11
C ASP A 36 2.66 -10.11 -9.66
N ILE A 37 1.94 -9.00 -9.47
CA ILE A 37 1.72 -8.42 -8.14
C ILE A 37 0.69 -9.26 -7.39
N THR A 38 1.12 -9.84 -6.28
CA THR A 38 0.29 -10.58 -5.33
C THR A 38 0.30 -9.89 -3.96
N PRO A 39 -0.61 -10.24 -3.03
CA PRO A 39 -0.57 -9.72 -1.67
C PRO A 39 0.74 -10.07 -0.93
N GLU A 40 1.42 -11.15 -1.31
CA GLU A 40 2.67 -11.58 -0.68
C GLU A 40 3.91 -10.97 -1.37
N SER A 41 3.72 -10.17 -2.42
CA SER A 41 4.81 -9.52 -3.15
C SER A 41 5.54 -8.52 -2.25
N SER A 42 6.86 -8.68 -2.17
CA SER A 42 7.74 -7.78 -1.45
C SER A 42 7.99 -6.50 -2.22
N PHE A 43 7.96 -5.36 -1.52
CA PHE A 43 8.24 -4.05 -2.09
C PHE A 43 9.67 -3.94 -2.63
N THR A 44 10.64 -4.55 -1.93
CA THR A 44 12.05 -4.42 -2.32
C THR A 44 12.53 -5.54 -3.23
N LYS A 45 11.97 -6.76 -3.11
CA LYS A 45 12.42 -7.94 -3.86
C LYS A 45 11.61 -8.24 -5.11
N ASP A 46 10.28 -8.13 -5.03
CA ASP A 46 9.38 -8.46 -6.14
C ASP A 46 9.05 -7.22 -6.97
N LEU A 47 8.78 -6.10 -6.30
CA LEU A 47 8.46 -4.83 -6.96
C LEU A 47 9.71 -3.98 -7.24
N GLU A 48 10.88 -4.39 -6.74
CA GLU A 48 12.16 -3.72 -6.90
C GLU A 48 12.10 -2.20 -6.62
N MET A 49 11.22 -1.77 -5.71
CA MET A 49 11.06 -0.36 -5.38
C MET A 49 12.28 0.17 -4.63
N ASP A 50 12.81 1.30 -5.09
CA ASP A 50 13.79 2.06 -4.34
C ASP A 50 13.18 2.80 -3.15
N SER A 51 14.04 3.36 -2.29
CA SER A 51 13.61 4.15 -1.13
C SER A 51 12.73 5.36 -1.51
N ILE A 52 12.90 5.92 -2.71
CA ILE A 52 12.13 7.08 -3.19
C ILE A 52 10.70 6.65 -3.54
N GLU A 53 10.54 5.50 -4.18
CA GLU A 53 9.26 4.92 -4.56
C GLU A 53 8.46 4.52 -3.33
N ILE A 54 9.12 3.91 -2.33
CA ILE A 54 8.49 3.58 -1.05
C ILE A 54 7.98 4.85 -0.35
N VAL A 55 8.78 5.93 -0.33
CA VAL A 55 8.34 7.22 0.23
C VAL A 55 7.15 7.77 -0.56
N SER A 56 7.22 7.78 -1.90
CA SER A 56 6.14 8.27 -2.77
C SER A 56 4.84 7.48 -2.60
N PHE A 57 4.94 6.16 -2.46
CA PHE A 57 3.83 5.26 -2.16
C PHE A 57 3.24 5.57 -0.77
N SER A 58 4.08 5.79 0.24
CA SER A 58 3.64 6.15 1.58
C SER A 58 2.84 7.46 1.61
N GLU A 59 3.25 8.45 0.81
CA GLU A 59 2.55 9.71 0.67
C GLU A 59 1.19 9.54 0.00
N LYS A 60 1.07 8.64 -1.00
CA LYS A 60 -0.22 8.31 -1.63
C LYS A 60 -1.20 7.69 -0.65
N ILE A 61 -0.75 6.74 0.18
CA ILE A 61 -1.58 6.15 1.25
C ILE A 61 -2.05 7.26 2.20
N LYS A 62 -1.13 8.09 2.69
CA LYS A 62 -1.46 9.20 3.58
C LYS A 62 -2.43 10.19 2.94
N ALA A 63 -2.28 10.50 1.65
CA ALA A 63 -3.19 11.39 0.93
C ALA A 63 -4.60 10.79 0.79
N HIS A 64 -4.71 9.46 0.65
CA HIS A 64 -6.00 8.77 0.51
C HIS A 64 -6.72 8.59 1.84
N PHE A 65 -6.03 8.10 2.87
CA PHE A 65 -6.62 7.83 4.19
C PHE A 65 -6.60 9.04 5.13
N GLY A 66 -5.78 10.06 4.83
CA GLY A 66 -5.61 11.25 5.64
C GLY A 66 -4.98 10.95 7.00
N ASP A 67 -5.34 11.75 8.00
CA ASP A 67 -4.91 11.56 9.39
C ASP A 67 -5.55 10.35 10.10
N GLN A 68 -6.36 9.55 9.40
CA GLN A 68 -6.94 8.33 9.98
C GLN A 68 -5.89 7.24 10.20
N ILE A 69 -4.84 7.21 9.37
CA ILE A 69 -3.80 6.18 9.39
C ILE A 69 -2.44 6.85 9.34
N ASP A 70 -1.65 6.69 10.40
CA ASP A 70 -0.28 7.21 10.47
C ASP A 70 0.72 6.26 9.76
N PHE A 71 0.48 6.04 8.46
CA PHE A 71 1.29 5.12 7.66
C PHE A 71 2.76 5.55 7.60
N THR A 72 3.03 6.85 7.51
CA THR A 72 4.40 7.38 7.50
C THR A 72 5.13 7.14 8.83
N GLY A 73 4.43 7.22 9.96
CA GLY A 73 5.01 6.90 11.26
C GLY A 73 5.23 5.41 11.45
N TRP A 74 4.29 4.56 11.00
CA TRP A 74 4.45 3.11 10.99
C TRP A 74 5.67 2.67 10.16
N LEU A 75 5.79 3.19 8.94
CA LEU A 75 6.92 2.90 8.05
C LEU A 75 8.25 3.39 8.65
N SER A 76 8.27 4.59 9.25
CA SER A 76 9.49 5.14 9.88
C SER A 76 9.88 4.40 11.16
N SER A 77 8.97 3.65 11.77
CA SER A 77 9.24 2.82 12.94
C SER A 77 9.82 1.45 12.58
N MET A 78 9.86 1.08 11.30
CA MET A 78 10.40 -0.20 10.84
C MET A 78 11.93 -0.20 10.82
N ASP A 79 12.52 -1.30 11.27
CA ASP A 79 13.95 -1.57 11.08
C ASP A 79 14.27 -1.93 9.62
N LEU A 80 15.55 -1.85 9.26
CA LEU A 80 16.03 -2.16 7.91
C LEU A 80 15.64 -3.59 7.47
N ASP A 81 15.77 -4.58 8.34
CA ASP A 81 15.32 -5.96 8.07
C ASP A 81 13.80 -6.05 7.84
N GLN A 82 13.01 -5.23 8.53
CA GLN A 82 11.56 -5.20 8.35
C GLN A 82 11.19 -4.54 7.01
N LEU A 83 11.85 -3.46 6.64
CA LEU A 83 11.68 -2.80 5.33
C LEU A 83 12.05 -3.73 4.17
N ILE A 84 13.13 -4.51 4.29
CA ILE A 84 13.51 -5.49 3.25
C ILE A 84 12.45 -6.57 3.08
N ASN A 85 11.80 -6.99 4.17
CA ASN A 85 10.76 -8.02 4.13
C ASN A 85 9.35 -7.42 4.08
N LEU A 86 9.21 -6.13 3.77
CA LEU A 86 7.92 -5.48 3.63
C LEU A 86 7.18 -6.02 2.41
N ASP A 87 5.98 -6.53 2.61
CA ASP A 87 5.07 -7.02 1.59
C ASP A 87 3.71 -6.31 1.62
N LEU A 88 2.90 -6.48 0.56
CA LEU A 88 1.58 -5.86 0.47
C LEU A 88 0.63 -6.32 1.59
N SER A 89 0.69 -7.58 2.02
CA SER A 89 -0.21 -8.14 3.02
C SER A 89 0.00 -7.47 4.38
N MET A 90 1.24 -7.18 4.76
CA MET A 90 1.54 -6.40 5.96
C MET A 90 0.87 -5.03 5.93
N ILE A 91 0.93 -4.34 4.79
CA ILE A 91 0.35 -3.00 4.63
C ILE A 91 -1.17 -3.07 4.64
N ILE A 92 -1.75 -4.02 3.91
CA ILE A 92 -3.20 -4.26 3.89
C ILE A 92 -3.69 -4.53 5.31
N ASN A 93 -3.01 -5.41 6.06
CA ASN A 93 -3.40 -5.74 7.42
C ASN A 93 -3.30 -4.51 8.34
N TYR A 94 -2.20 -3.75 8.25
CA TYR A 94 -2.03 -2.53 9.04
C TYR A 94 -3.15 -1.51 8.77
N ILE A 95 -3.43 -1.22 7.50
CA ILE A 95 -4.53 -0.32 7.11
C ILE A 95 -5.85 -0.89 7.59
N TYR A 96 -6.04 -2.21 7.45
CA TYR A 96 -7.26 -2.88 7.89
C TYR A 96 -7.47 -2.80 9.38
N GLU A 97 -6.43 -2.85 10.20
CA GLU A 97 -6.57 -2.69 11.65
C GLU A 97 -6.81 -1.24 12.08
N CYS A 98 -6.26 -0.26 11.36
CA CYS A 98 -6.36 1.16 11.72
C CYS A 98 -7.65 1.86 11.25
N GLN A 99 -8.26 1.44 10.13
CA GLN A 99 -9.47 2.06 9.59
C GLN A 99 -10.74 1.83 10.43
#